data_AF-A0A7J8URW6-F1
#
_entry.id   AF-A0A7J8URW6-F1
#
_cell.length_a   1.000
_cell.length_b   1.000
_cell.length_c   1.000
_cell.angle_alpha   90.00
_cell.angle_beta   90.00
_cell.angle_gamma   90.00
#
_symmetry.space_group_name_H-M   'P 1'
#
loop_
_entity.id
_entity.type
_entity.pdbx_description
1 polymer ?
#
loop_
_entity_poly.entity_id
_entity_poly.type
_entity_poly.pdbx_seq_one_letter_code
_entity_poly.pdbx_strand_id
1 'polypeptide(L)'
;AKGNSNSLFFFFLLSFVSLGFWFLQQGSFILFGFSGKIHGNWIDCIWPLWGNYKGHNVDIRPLCRAISKPRTQEYAGVFQNGLPVIKWKEIVDDDIEEEEALKVYESNKVKERVDTIKSMLGSMEDGEISSSAYDTAWVALVEDVSGSGAPQFPSSLEWIANNQLPDGSWGDRQIFMAHDRLINTLACVIALKTWGIHPDKCQKGVSFFKDNISKLENESEEHMPIGFEVAFPSLLEIARSLDIEVPYDSPVFIDIYAKRDLKLTRIPKEIMHNVPTTLLHSLEGMPDLDWEKLLKLQCIDGSFLFSPSSTAFALMQTKDENCLRYLMKTVQRFNGGVPNVYPVDLFEHIWTVDRLQRLGISRYFHPEIKECLDYVYRYWTEDGISWARNTRVYDIDDTAMGFRLLRLHGYEVSAGI
;
A
#
# COMPACT_ATOMS: atom_id res chain seq x y z
N ALA A 1 -18.75 23.50 3.28
CA ALA A 1 -17.37 23.22 2.87
C ALA A 1 -16.47 23.16 4.11
N LYS A 2 -16.30 21.98 4.70
CA LYS A 2 -15.22 21.68 5.65
C LYS A 2 -14.43 20.55 4.99
N GLY A 3 -13.31 20.92 4.38
CA GLY A 3 -12.42 20.02 3.66
C GLY A 3 -11.69 19.12 4.64
N ASN A 4 -11.67 17.84 4.31
CA ASN A 4 -11.18 16.74 5.14
C ASN A 4 -9.64 16.75 5.18
N SER A 5 -9.05 17.43 6.18
CA SER A 5 -7.59 17.47 6.39
C SER A 5 -7.00 16.11 6.77
N ASN A 6 -7.83 15.13 7.12
CA ASN A 6 -7.41 13.75 7.40
C ASN A 6 -6.97 13.00 6.13
N SER A 7 -7.44 13.43 4.94
CA SER A 7 -7.12 12.76 3.67
C SER A 7 -5.64 12.95 3.28
N LEU A 8 -5.04 14.11 3.55
CA LEU A 8 -3.69 14.44 3.08
C LEU A 8 -2.56 13.72 3.84
N PHE A 9 -2.74 13.47 5.14
CA PHE A 9 -1.75 12.72 5.94
C PHE A 9 -1.84 11.22 5.66
N PHE A 10 -3.07 10.69 5.51
CA PHE A 10 -3.31 9.37 4.93
C PHE A 10 -2.67 9.25 3.54
N PHE A 11 -2.72 10.30 2.73
CA PHE A 11 -2.13 10.31 1.40
C PHE A 11 -0.60 10.20 1.40
N PHE A 12 0.07 10.84 2.35
CA PHE A 12 1.53 10.75 2.49
C PHE A 12 1.99 9.39 3.02
N LEU A 13 1.17 8.67 3.81
CA LEU A 13 1.47 7.27 4.15
C LEU A 13 1.11 6.33 3.00
N LEU A 14 -0.11 6.39 2.44
CA LEU A 14 -0.62 5.50 1.38
C LEU A 14 0.20 5.56 0.08
N SER A 15 0.59 6.76 -0.38
CA SER A 15 1.38 6.90 -1.61
C SER A 15 2.76 6.23 -1.50
N PHE A 16 3.28 6.09 -0.27
CA PHE A 16 4.55 5.41 0.01
C PHE A 16 4.38 3.96 0.48
N VAL A 17 3.19 3.58 0.97
CA VAL A 17 2.82 2.18 1.24
C VAL A 17 2.78 1.39 -0.08
N SER A 18 2.20 1.97 -1.14
CA SER A 18 2.27 1.38 -2.48
C SER A 18 3.71 1.27 -3.01
N LEU A 19 4.58 2.26 -2.72
CA LEU A 19 6.01 2.18 -3.07
C LEU A 19 6.78 1.14 -2.23
N GLY A 20 6.41 0.95 -0.96
CA GLY A 20 7.02 -0.03 -0.05
C GLY A 20 6.70 -1.46 -0.46
N PHE A 21 5.41 -1.77 -0.68
CA PHE A 21 4.96 -3.06 -1.24
C PHE A 21 5.60 -3.36 -2.60
N TRP A 22 5.94 -2.31 -3.34
CA TRP A 22 6.54 -2.41 -4.66
C TRP A 22 8.05 -2.71 -4.62
N PHE A 23 8.80 -2.22 -3.62
CA PHE A 23 10.20 -2.64 -3.37
C PHE A 23 10.28 -4.05 -2.73
N LEU A 24 9.31 -4.42 -1.89
CA LEU A 24 9.19 -5.71 -1.18
C LEU A 24 9.29 -6.94 -2.08
N GLN A 25 8.83 -6.88 -3.34
CA GLN A 25 8.74 -8.06 -4.21
C GLN A 25 9.62 -8.08 -5.46
N GLN A 26 10.15 -6.94 -5.93
CA GLN A 26 11.21 -6.93 -6.97
C GLN A 26 12.48 -7.65 -6.47
N GLY A 27 12.79 -7.54 -5.17
CA GLY A 27 13.94 -8.24 -4.55
C GLY A 27 13.73 -9.74 -4.31
N SER A 28 12.48 -10.20 -4.20
CA SER A 28 12.16 -11.59 -3.83
C SER A 28 12.10 -12.55 -5.03
N PHE A 29 12.04 -12.03 -6.26
CA PHE A 29 12.08 -12.86 -7.49
C PHE A 29 13.50 -13.19 -7.98
N ILE A 30 14.55 -12.60 -7.39
CA ILE A 30 15.94 -12.88 -7.74
C ILE A 30 16.79 -13.08 -6.47
N LEU A 31 16.57 -14.18 -5.76
CA LEU A 31 17.57 -14.73 -4.83
C LEU A 31 17.34 -16.24 -4.63
N PHE A 32 17.52 -17.01 -5.70
CA PHE A 32 17.88 -18.42 -5.56
C PHE A 32 19.35 -18.49 -5.13
N GLY A 33 19.58 -18.61 -3.83
CA GLY A 33 20.90 -18.85 -3.26
C GLY A 33 21.40 -20.25 -3.58
N PHE A 34 22.13 -20.41 -4.69
CA PHE A 34 23.03 -21.56 -4.85
C PHE A 34 24.36 -21.26 -4.14
N SER A 35 24.65 -22.03 -3.10
CA SER A 35 25.95 -22.06 -2.44
C SER A 35 27.02 -22.56 -3.41
N GLY A 36 27.88 -21.66 -3.88
CA GLY A 36 29.01 -21.97 -4.75
C GLY A 36 30.10 -20.91 -4.62
N LYS A 37 31.20 -21.24 -3.93
CA LYS A 37 32.42 -20.42 -3.85
C LYS A 37 32.94 -20.10 -5.24
N ILE A 38 32.96 -18.83 -5.65
CA ILE A 38 33.81 -18.34 -6.73
C ILE A 38 34.47 -17.03 -6.31
N HIS A 39 35.78 -16.95 -6.56
CA HIS A 39 36.72 -15.89 -6.21
C HIS A 39 36.41 -14.54 -6.88
N GLY A 40 36.92 -13.48 -6.27
CA GLY A 40 36.57 -12.09 -6.54
C GLY A 40 36.97 -11.54 -7.91
N ASN A 41 36.30 -10.44 -8.27
CA ASN A 41 36.91 -9.20 -8.72
C ASN A 41 35.89 -8.07 -8.61
N TRP A 42 36.21 -7.06 -7.80
CA TRP A 42 35.46 -5.82 -7.68
C TRP A 42 35.81 -4.92 -8.87
N ILE A 43 34.82 -4.48 -9.62
CA ILE A 43 34.94 -3.36 -10.55
C ILE A 43 34.01 -2.26 -10.05
N ASP A 44 34.62 -1.14 -9.69
CA ASP A 44 33.97 0.11 -9.32
C ASP A 44 33.07 0.62 -10.46
N CYS A 45 31.79 0.86 -10.18
CA CYS A 45 30.91 1.64 -11.05
C CYS A 45 30.47 2.92 -10.32
N ILE A 46 31.17 3.99 -10.69
CA ILE A 46 30.93 5.38 -10.35
C ILE A 46 29.63 5.86 -11.02
N TRP A 47 28.72 6.46 -10.25
CA TRP A 47 27.55 7.19 -10.76
C TRP A 47 27.95 8.50 -11.46
N PRO A 48 27.42 8.81 -12.65
CA PRO A 48 27.41 10.17 -13.17
C PRO A 48 26.12 10.90 -12.77
N LEU A 49 26.33 11.97 -12.02
CA LEU A 49 25.38 13.05 -11.72
C LEU A 49 25.12 13.91 -12.98
N TRP A 50 23.85 14.29 -13.13
CA TRP A 50 23.29 15.46 -13.86
C TRP A 50 22.91 15.31 -15.34
N GLY A 51 21.60 15.37 -15.57
CA GLY A 51 20.96 15.74 -16.84
C GLY A 51 20.04 16.95 -16.63
N ASN A 52 20.34 18.03 -17.36
CA ASN A 52 19.67 19.33 -17.31
C ASN A 52 18.20 19.30 -17.78
N TYR A 53 17.29 19.89 -17.00
CA TYR A 53 16.04 20.47 -17.51
C TYR A 53 15.95 21.95 -17.16
N LYS A 54 15.77 22.77 -18.21
CA LYS A 54 15.61 24.23 -18.14
C LYS A 54 14.27 24.59 -17.51
N GLY A 55 14.33 25.45 -16.50
CA GLY A 55 13.18 25.89 -15.72
C GLY A 55 12.33 26.99 -16.35
N HIS A 56 11.11 27.10 -15.83
CA HIS A 56 10.38 28.37 -15.69
C HIS A 56 10.57 28.87 -14.25
N ASN A 57 11.12 30.08 -14.12
CA ASN A 57 11.44 30.76 -12.86
C ASN A 57 10.17 31.09 -12.05
N VAL A 58 10.16 30.68 -10.78
CA VAL A 58 9.49 31.43 -9.70
C VAL A 58 10.51 31.58 -8.57
N ASP A 59 11.02 32.79 -8.40
CA ASP A 59 12.05 33.16 -7.43
C ASP A 59 11.41 33.28 -6.03
N ILE A 60 11.74 32.37 -5.11
CA ILE A 60 11.42 32.49 -3.68
C ILE A 60 12.75 32.52 -2.93
N ARG A 61 13.19 33.72 -2.56
CA ARG A 61 14.35 33.92 -1.68
C ARG A 61 13.98 33.59 -0.23
N PRO A 62 14.77 32.77 0.50
CA PRO A 62 14.65 32.68 1.95
C PRO A 62 15.39 33.85 2.61
N LEU A 63 14.65 34.70 3.34
CA LEU A 63 15.22 35.78 4.14
C LEU A 63 15.71 35.21 5.49
N CYS A 64 16.92 34.68 5.55
CA CYS A 64 17.57 34.39 6.83
C CYS A 64 18.08 35.71 7.44
N ARG A 65 17.48 36.15 8.56
CA ARG A 65 18.07 37.17 9.45
C ARG A 65 18.56 36.49 10.73
N ALA A 66 19.86 36.27 10.83
CA ALA A 66 20.52 36.01 12.11
C ALA A 66 20.82 37.36 12.78
N ILE A 67 20.29 37.60 13.98
CA ILE A 67 20.63 38.77 14.80
C ILE A 67 21.59 38.29 15.90
N SER A 68 22.86 38.72 15.81
CA SER A 68 23.85 38.53 16.86
C SER A 68 23.63 39.57 17.98
N LYS A 69 23.41 39.13 19.22
CA LYS A 69 23.42 40.02 20.40
C LYS A 69 24.87 40.38 20.78
N PRO A 70 25.22 41.66 21.03
CA PRO A 70 26.49 42.01 21.67
C PRO A 70 26.38 41.91 23.20
N ARG A 71 27.53 41.63 23.83
CA ARG A 71 27.76 41.60 25.28
C ARG A 71 27.61 42.98 25.92
N THR A 72 27.03 42.99 27.12
CA THR A 72 26.98 44.11 28.08
C THR A 72 28.37 44.53 28.53
N GLN A 73 28.63 45.85 28.54
CA GLN A 73 29.72 46.46 29.30
C GLN A 73 29.22 47.78 29.89
N GLU A 74 29.28 47.86 31.23
CA GLU A 74 29.04 49.06 32.03
C GLU A 74 30.15 50.10 31.80
N TYR A 75 29.81 51.40 31.79
CA TYR A 75 30.62 52.46 32.40
C TYR A 75 29.76 53.69 32.72
N ALA A 76 30.04 54.28 33.87
CA ALA A 76 29.38 55.44 34.48
C ALA A 76 29.96 56.79 33.99
N GLY A 77 29.15 57.87 34.03
CA GLY A 77 29.66 59.23 34.27
C GLY A 77 28.96 60.43 33.61
N VAL A 78 28.31 61.25 34.45
CA VAL A 78 28.45 62.73 34.56
C VAL A 78 27.79 63.70 33.53
N PHE A 79 26.76 64.40 34.04
CA PHE A 79 26.25 65.80 33.91
C PHE A 79 25.75 66.50 32.60
N GLN A 80 24.54 67.07 32.80
CA GLN A 80 24.05 68.46 32.56
C GLN A 80 23.28 68.87 31.27
N ASN A 81 21.99 69.21 31.54
CA ASN A 81 21.14 70.30 30.99
C ASN A 81 20.62 70.28 29.54
N GLY A 82 19.29 70.15 29.40
CA GLY A 82 18.47 71.05 28.56
C GLY A 82 17.59 70.46 27.44
N LEU A 83 16.29 70.25 27.73
CA LEU A 83 15.09 70.23 26.82
C LEU A 83 14.92 69.09 25.79
N PRO A 84 13.70 68.87 25.26
CA PRO A 84 12.47 68.43 25.90
C PRO A 84 12.16 66.93 25.60
N VAL A 85 11.33 66.32 26.46
CA VAL A 85 10.83 64.94 26.30
C VAL A 85 10.11 64.77 24.96
N ILE A 86 10.76 64.12 24.00
CA ILE A 86 10.04 63.47 22.90
C ILE A 86 9.38 62.25 23.51
N LYS A 87 8.05 62.31 23.69
CA LYS A 87 7.23 61.11 23.87
C LYS A 87 7.49 60.22 22.65
N TRP A 88 8.32 59.20 22.82
CA TRP A 88 8.25 58.05 21.94
C TRP A 88 6.87 57.47 22.15
N LYS A 89 6.01 57.56 21.13
CA LYS A 89 4.77 56.79 21.10
C LYS A 89 5.18 55.32 21.29
N GLU A 90 4.61 54.70 22.30
CA GLU A 90 4.49 53.25 22.42
C GLU A 90 3.97 52.72 21.08
N ILE A 91 4.87 52.19 20.27
CA ILE A 91 4.57 51.34 19.12
C ILE A 91 5.44 50.11 19.37
N VAL A 92 5.11 49.34 20.40
CA VAL A 92 5.84 48.11 20.73
C VAL A 92 4.90 47.02 21.29
N ASP A 93 3.71 47.35 21.81
CA ASP A 93 2.88 46.32 22.47
C ASP A 93 1.96 45.54 21.51
N ASP A 94 1.35 46.19 20.50
CA ASP A 94 0.40 45.49 19.59
C ASP A 94 1.09 44.42 18.72
N ASP A 95 2.33 44.65 18.26
CA ASP A 95 3.08 43.68 17.43
C ASP A 95 3.54 42.45 18.25
N ILE A 96 3.76 42.60 19.56
CA ILE A 96 4.15 41.50 20.45
C ILE A 96 2.93 40.63 20.79
N GLU A 97 1.77 41.25 21.05
CA GLU A 97 0.53 40.52 21.33
C GLU A 97 0.03 39.71 20.12
N GLU A 98 0.14 40.24 18.90
CA GLU A 98 -0.19 39.49 17.68
C GLU A 98 0.77 38.31 17.45
N GLU A 99 2.08 38.50 17.67
CA GLU A 99 3.07 37.41 17.59
C GLU A 99 2.84 36.31 18.65
N GLU A 100 2.49 36.69 19.88
CA GLU A 100 2.17 35.74 20.95
C GLU A 100 0.86 34.99 20.67
N ALA A 101 -0.17 35.67 20.18
CA ALA A 101 -1.42 35.04 19.76
C ALA A 101 -1.21 34.04 18.60
N LEU A 102 -0.36 34.37 17.62
CA LEU A 102 0.02 33.47 16.54
C LEU A 102 0.77 32.23 17.06
N LYS A 103 1.73 32.41 17.99
CA LYS A 103 2.46 31.29 18.63
C LYS A 103 1.52 30.37 19.42
N VAL A 104 0.57 30.94 20.17
CA VAL A 104 -0.44 30.17 20.91
C VAL A 104 -1.37 29.42 19.95
N TYR A 105 -1.79 30.06 18.86
CA TYR A 105 -2.64 29.43 17.84
C TYR A 105 -1.92 28.27 17.13
N GLU A 106 -0.66 28.43 16.75
CA GLU A 106 0.16 27.37 16.18
C GLU A 106 0.40 26.22 17.16
N SER A 107 0.67 26.53 18.43
CA SER A 107 0.81 25.53 19.50
C SER A 107 -0.46 24.69 19.67
N ASN A 108 -1.63 25.33 19.65
CA ASN A 108 -2.92 24.63 19.73
C ASN A 108 -3.15 23.69 18.53
N LYS A 109 -2.77 24.11 17.32
CA LYS A 109 -2.83 23.25 16.12
C LYS A 109 -1.88 22.06 16.19
N VAL A 110 -0.66 22.26 16.70
CA VAL A 110 0.30 21.17 16.89
C VAL A 110 -0.27 20.15 17.87
N LYS A 111 -0.83 20.60 18.99
CA LYS A 111 -1.47 19.73 19.98
C LYS A 111 -2.62 18.92 19.38
N GLU A 112 -3.53 19.57 18.65
CA GLU A 112 -4.66 18.89 17.98
C GLU A 112 -4.17 17.81 17.00
N ARG A 113 -3.11 18.09 16.22
CA ARG A 113 -2.52 17.12 15.30
C ARG A 113 -1.85 15.95 16.02
N VAL A 114 -1.14 16.24 17.11
CA VAL A 114 -0.54 15.21 17.97
C VAL A 114 -1.63 14.31 18.55
N ASP A 115 -2.69 14.87 19.10
CA ASP A 115 -3.80 14.09 19.67
C ASP A 115 -4.50 13.24 18.59
N THR A 116 -4.63 13.76 17.37
CA THR A 116 -5.15 13.01 16.22
C THR A 116 -4.25 11.83 15.86
N ILE A 117 -2.94 12.03 15.76
CA ILE A 117 -1.99 10.95 15.44
C ILE A 117 -1.98 9.91 16.56
N LYS A 118 -2.05 10.32 17.83
CA LYS A 118 -2.17 9.39 18.97
C LYS A 118 -3.43 8.54 18.88
N SER A 119 -4.56 9.16 18.54
CA SER A 119 -5.81 8.44 18.30
C SER A 119 -5.67 7.41 17.18
N MET A 120 -4.97 7.73 16.09
CA MET A 120 -4.71 6.80 14.99
C MET A 120 -3.82 5.62 15.43
N LEU A 121 -2.75 5.90 16.18
CA LEU A 121 -1.86 4.86 16.70
C LEU A 121 -2.59 3.93 17.68
N GLY A 122 -3.42 4.49 18.55
CA GLY A 122 -4.22 3.72 19.51
C GLY A 122 -5.36 2.91 18.90
N SER A 123 -5.70 3.15 17.62
CA SER A 123 -6.73 2.40 16.89
C SER A 123 -6.17 1.40 15.87
N MET A 124 -4.86 1.18 15.86
CA MET A 124 -4.23 0.21 14.94
C MET A 124 -4.70 -1.22 15.28
N GLU A 125 -5.07 -1.97 14.24
CA GLU A 125 -5.54 -3.35 14.35
C GLU A 125 -4.88 -4.22 13.26
N ASP A 126 -5.69 -4.80 12.37
CA ASP A 126 -5.30 -5.67 11.27
C ASP A 126 -4.79 -4.89 10.03
N GLY A 127 -4.74 -3.54 10.10
CA GLY A 127 -4.26 -2.64 9.04
C GLY A 127 -5.34 -1.75 8.41
N GLU A 128 -5.03 -0.47 8.18
CA GLU A 128 -5.83 0.45 7.36
C GLU A 128 -5.30 0.50 5.92
N ILE A 129 -6.03 -0.13 5.00
CA ILE A 129 -5.65 -0.26 3.58
C ILE A 129 -6.85 -0.02 2.66
N SER A 130 -6.63 0.54 1.47
CA SER A 130 -7.69 0.76 0.49
C SER A 130 -8.18 -0.55 -0.13
N SER A 131 -9.48 -0.62 -0.44
CA SER A 131 -10.05 -1.74 -1.18
C SER A 131 -9.48 -1.85 -2.60
N SER A 132 -9.26 -3.08 -3.04
CA SER A 132 -8.87 -3.48 -4.39
C SER A 132 -10.12 -3.88 -5.18
N ALA A 133 -10.36 -3.26 -6.33
CA ALA A 133 -11.53 -3.60 -7.14
C ALA A 133 -11.40 -4.98 -7.79
N TYR A 134 -10.18 -5.37 -8.17
CA TYR A 134 -9.82 -6.69 -8.64
C TYR A 134 -10.18 -7.79 -7.62
N ASP A 135 -9.70 -7.67 -6.39
CA ASP A 135 -9.97 -8.67 -5.36
C ASP A 135 -11.44 -8.69 -4.94
N THR A 136 -12.07 -7.50 -4.85
CA THR A 136 -13.50 -7.41 -4.58
C THR A 136 -14.33 -8.10 -5.67
N ALA A 137 -13.91 -8.02 -6.93
CA ALA A 137 -14.56 -8.74 -8.03
C ALA A 137 -14.41 -10.27 -7.90
N TRP A 138 -13.24 -10.77 -7.51
CA TRP A 138 -13.06 -12.20 -7.24
C TRP A 138 -13.92 -12.70 -6.07
N VAL A 139 -14.02 -11.92 -4.99
CA VAL A 139 -14.94 -12.22 -3.88
C VAL A 139 -16.40 -12.19 -4.33
N ALA A 140 -16.77 -11.23 -5.17
CA ALA A 140 -18.11 -11.10 -5.71
C ALA A 140 -18.52 -12.25 -6.65
N LEU A 141 -17.56 -12.98 -7.23
CA LEU A 141 -17.82 -14.16 -8.07
C LEU A 141 -18.17 -15.43 -7.26
N VAL A 142 -17.91 -15.44 -5.95
CA VAL A 142 -18.19 -16.61 -5.12
C VAL A 142 -19.69 -16.86 -5.06
N GLU A 143 -20.14 -17.98 -5.63
CA GLU A 143 -21.49 -18.50 -5.43
C GLU A 143 -21.63 -19.02 -3.99
N ASP A 144 -22.80 -18.78 -3.40
CA ASP A 144 -23.20 -19.26 -2.09
C ASP A 144 -22.83 -20.74 -1.89
N VAL A 145 -22.08 -21.01 -0.82
CA VAL A 145 -21.56 -22.36 -0.54
C VAL A 145 -22.67 -23.36 -0.24
N SER A 146 -23.87 -22.88 0.13
CA SER A 146 -25.04 -23.72 0.37
C SER A 146 -25.77 -24.14 -0.91
N GLY A 147 -25.36 -23.62 -2.08
CA GLY A 147 -25.87 -24.00 -3.39
C GLY A 147 -27.17 -23.32 -3.79
N SER A 148 -27.45 -22.11 -3.27
CA SER A 148 -28.63 -21.34 -3.67
C SER A 148 -28.57 -20.76 -5.09
N GLY A 149 -27.41 -20.80 -5.76
CA GLY A 149 -27.22 -20.15 -7.06
C GLY A 149 -27.13 -18.62 -6.98
N ALA A 150 -27.02 -18.06 -5.77
CA ALA A 150 -26.91 -16.63 -5.51
C ALA A 150 -25.48 -16.24 -5.08
N PRO A 151 -25.09 -14.95 -5.15
CA PRO A 151 -23.77 -14.52 -4.69
C PRO A 151 -23.64 -14.71 -3.17
N GLN A 152 -22.52 -15.31 -2.73
CA GLN A 152 -22.17 -15.46 -1.32
C GLN A 152 -21.98 -14.10 -0.62
N PHE A 153 -21.49 -13.11 -1.37
CA PHE A 153 -21.18 -11.76 -0.88
C PHE A 153 -21.89 -10.68 -1.72
N PRO A 154 -23.21 -10.49 -1.56
CA PRO A 154 -23.95 -9.47 -2.32
C PRO A 154 -23.42 -8.04 -2.10
N SER A 155 -22.90 -7.75 -0.91
CA SER A 155 -22.31 -6.45 -0.58
C SER A 155 -21.06 -6.12 -1.41
N SER A 156 -20.31 -7.13 -1.88
CA SER A 156 -19.18 -6.92 -2.78
C SER A 156 -19.62 -6.49 -4.17
N LEU A 157 -20.73 -7.01 -4.68
CA LEU A 157 -21.34 -6.55 -5.93
C LEU A 157 -21.85 -5.11 -5.81
N GLU A 158 -22.48 -4.78 -4.68
CA GLU A 158 -22.92 -3.41 -4.39
C GLU A 158 -21.72 -2.45 -4.30
N TRP A 159 -20.62 -2.87 -3.66
CA TRP A 159 -19.39 -2.08 -3.61
C TRP A 159 -18.85 -1.80 -5.02
N ILE A 160 -18.79 -2.82 -5.89
CA ILE A 160 -18.34 -2.67 -7.28
C ILE A 160 -19.23 -1.66 -8.00
N ALA A 161 -20.55 -1.82 -7.91
CA ALA A 161 -21.50 -0.91 -8.56
C ALA A 161 -21.31 0.54 -8.10
N ASN A 162 -21.09 0.76 -6.80
CA ASN A 162 -20.98 2.11 -6.23
C ASN A 162 -19.60 2.77 -6.41
N ASN A 163 -18.58 2.03 -6.85
CA ASN A 163 -17.20 2.54 -6.94
C ASN A 163 -16.63 2.64 -8.37
N GLN A 164 -17.46 2.51 -9.41
CA GLN A 164 -17.03 2.81 -10.79
C GLN A 164 -16.60 4.28 -10.92
N LEU A 165 -15.46 4.51 -11.57
CA LEU A 165 -14.93 5.84 -11.84
C LEU A 165 -15.71 6.55 -12.96
N PRO A 166 -15.62 7.90 -13.06
CA PRO A 166 -16.35 8.66 -14.07
C PRO A 166 -16.03 8.29 -15.52
N ASP A 167 -14.83 7.76 -15.79
CA ASP A 167 -14.38 7.30 -17.11
C ASP A 167 -14.87 5.87 -17.45
N GLY A 168 -15.60 5.22 -16.53
CA GLY A 168 -16.10 3.86 -16.69
C GLY A 168 -15.18 2.77 -16.13
N SER A 169 -13.96 3.12 -15.70
CA SER A 169 -13.00 2.18 -15.13
C SER A 169 -13.20 1.92 -13.63
N TRP A 170 -12.46 0.94 -13.11
CA TRP A 170 -12.19 0.76 -11.68
C TRP A 170 -10.68 0.77 -11.45
N GLY A 171 -10.25 1.15 -10.24
CA GLY A 171 -8.84 1.23 -9.85
C GLY A 171 -8.56 2.44 -8.95
N ASP A 172 -7.30 2.84 -8.84
CA ASP A 172 -6.92 3.99 -8.02
C ASP A 172 -7.53 5.30 -8.56
N ARG A 173 -8.13 6.10 -7.67
CA ARG A 173 -8.83 7.35 -8.02
C ARG A 173 -7.90 8.49 -8.41
N GLN A 174 -6.67 8.48 -7.96
CA GLN A 174 -5.73 9.61 -8.02
C GLN A 174 -4.59 9.33 -9.00
N ILE A 175 -4.17 8.07 -9.09
CA ILE A 175 -3.10 7.64 -9.98
C ILE A 175 -3.71 6.83 -11.13
N PHE A 176 -3.34 7.18 -12.36
CA PHE A 176 -3.70 6.39 -13.53
C PHE A 176 -2.51 5.53 -13.93
N MET A 177 -2.69 4.21 -13.88
CA MET A 177 -1.77 3.23 -14.47
C MET A 177 -2.62 2.30 -15.32
N ALA A 178 -2.27 2.11 -16.59
CA ALA A 178 -3.11 1.33 -17.52
C ALA A 178 -3.23 -0.13 -17.06
N HIS A 179 -2.16 -0.75 -16.56
CA HIS A 179 -2.19 -2.08 -15.96
C HIS A 179 -3.22 -2.16 -14.82
N ASP A 180 -3.17 -1.22 -13.86
CA ASP A 180 -4.14 -1.14 -12.75
C ASP A 180 -5.57 -0.98 -13.27
N ARG A 181 -5.81 0.02 -14.13
CA ARG A 181 -7.17 0.32 -14.59
C ARG A 181 -7.75 -0.83 -15.40
N LEU A 182 -6.98 -1.45 -16.27
CA LEU A 182 -7.47 -2.51 -17.16
C LEU A 182 -7.79 -3.79 -16.40
N ILE A 183 -6.92 -4.23 -15.48
CA ILE A 183 -7.17 -5.46 -14.70
C ILE A 183 -8.35 -5.31 -13.74
N ASN A 184 -8.43 -4.19 -13.02
CA ASN A 184 -9.55 -3.90 -12.13
C ASN A 184 -10.86 -3.80 -12.90
N THR A 185 -10.87 -3.07 -14.03
CA THR A 185 -12.08 -2.90 -14.84
C THR A 185 -12.57 -4.22 -15.42
N LEU A 186 -11.67 -5.04 -15.98
CA LEU A 186 -12.06 -6.33 -16.55
C LEU A 186 -12.65 -7.25 -15.49
N ALA A 187 -12.03 -7.34 -14.31
CA ALA A 187 -12.52 -8.14 -13.20
C ALA A 187 -13.92 -7.70 -12.75
N CYS A 188 -14.13 -6.39 -12.56
CA CYS A 188 -15.43 -5.85 -12.17
C CYS A 188 -16.52 -6.10 -13.22
N VAL A 189 -16.20 -5.94 -14.52
CA VAL A 189 -17.14 -6.25 -15.60
C VAL A 189 -17.51 -7.73 -15.59
N ILE A 190 -16.55 -8.63 -15.41
CA ILE A 190 -16.78 -10.07 -15.30
C ILE A 190 -17.73 -10.38 -14.14
N ALA A 191 -17.49 -9.81 -12.95
CA ALA A 191 -18.34 -10.02 -11.78
C ALA A 191 -19.78 -9.56 -12.02
N LEU A 192 -19.97 -8.31 -12.50
CA LEU A 192 -21.31 -7.78 -12.77
C LEU A 192 -22.04 -8.55 -13.89
N LYS A 193 -21.32 -8.95 -14.94
CA LYS A 193 -21.86 -9.73 -16.07
C LYS A 193 -22.29 -11.14 -15.63
N THR A 194 -21.49 -11.80 -14.80
CA THR A 194 -21.77 -13.15 -14.27
C THR A 194 -23.11 -13.19 -13.55
N TRP A 195 -23.42 -12.16 -12.76
CA TRP A 195 -24.68 -12.07 -12.02
C TRP A 195 -25.82 -11.35 -12.77
N GLY A 196 -25.57 -10.89 -14.00
CA GLY A 196 -26.59 -10.22 -14.82
C GLY A 196 -27.09 -8.88 -14.25
N ILE A 197 -26.26 -8.18 -13.48
CA ILE A 197 -26.62 -6.92 -12.82
C ILE A 197 -25.87 -5.71 -13.41
N HIS A 198 -26.43 -4.51 -13.22
CA HIS A 198 -25.84 -3.24 -13.65
C HIS A 198 -25.29 -3.24 -15.11
N PRO A 199 -26.12 -3.59 -16.12
CA PRO A 199 -25.66 -3.68 -17.51
C PRO A 199 -25.10 -2.36 -18.05
N ASP A 200 -25.56 -1.22 -17.53
CA ASP A 200 -25.04 0.11 -17.86
C ASP A 200 -23.59 0.30 -17.42
N LYS A 201 -23.24 -0.20 -16.23
CA LYS A 201 -21.87 -0.15 -15.69
C LYS A 201 -20.95 -1.10 -16.43
N CYS A 202 -21.43 -2.30 -16.76
CA CYS A 202 -20.75 -3.25 -17.63
C CYS A 202 -20.39 -2.60 -18.96
N GLN A 203 -21.37 -1.98 -19.64
CA GLN A 203 -21.15 -1.34 -20.94
C GLN A 203 -20.09 -0.23 -20.88
N LYS A 204 -20.11 0.61 -19.83
CA LYS A 204 -19.09 1.65 -19.63
C LYS A 204 -17.71 1.06 -19.38
N GLY A 205 -17.60 0.01 -18.56
CA GLY A 205 -16.34 -0.68 -18.29
C GLY A 205 -15.77 -1.34 -19.55
N VAL A 206 -16.61 -1.99 -20.35
CA VAL A 206 -16.21 -2.56 -21.64
C VAL A 206 -15.75 -1.46 -22.61
N SER A 207 -16.46 -0.33 -22.68
CA SER A 207 -16.03 0.81 -23.52
C SER A 207 -14.67 1.33 -23.08
N PHE A 208 -14.48 1.60 -21.79
CA PHE A 208 -13.20 2.02 -21.25
C PHE A 208 -12.09 1.03 -21.62
N PHE A 209 -12.32 -0.26 -21.44
CA PHE A 209 -11.34 -1.29 -21.75
C PHE A 209 -10.93 -1.27 -23.23
N LYS A 210 -11.91 -1.24 -24.14
CA LYS A 210 -11.67 -1.14 -25.60
C LYS A 210 -10.84 0.10 -25.96
N ASP A 211 -11.16 1.24 -25.34
CA ASP A 211 -10.51 2.52 -25.65
C ASP A 211 -9.09 2.63 -25.08
N ASN A 212 -8.72 1.81 -24.10
CA ASN A 212 -7.48 1.98 -23.33
C ASN A 212 -6.51 0.79 -23.42
N ILE A 213 -6.90 -0.37 -23.96
CA ILE A 213 -6.03 -1.56 -23.98
C ILE A 213 -4.69 -1.35 -24.68
N SER A 214 -4.65 -0.54 -25.74
CA SER A 214 -3.42 -0.23 -26.49
C SER A 214 -2.39 0.55 -25.66
N LYS A 215 -2.81 1.15 -24.53
CA LYS A 215 -1.88 1.82 -23.61
C LYS A 215 -0.90 0.86 -22.95
N LEU A 216 -1.23 -0.44 -22.86
CA LEU A 216 -0.30 -1.44 -22.32
C LEU A 216 0.97 -1.61 -23.16
N GLU A 217 0.93 -1.29 -24.47
CA GLU A 217 2.11 -1.38 -25.34
C GLU A 217 3.23 -0.42 -24.93
N ASN A 218 2.86 0.71 -24.30
CA ASN A 218 3.79 1.80 -23.99
C ASN A 218 4.00 2.00 -22.49
N GLU A 219 3.35 1.19 -21.64
CA GLU A 219 3.46 1.34 -20.20
C GLU A 219 4.68 0.60 -19.65
N SER A 220 5.39 1.26 -18.73
CA SER A 220 6.59 0.70 -18.11
C SER A 220 6.28 -0.59 -17.36
N GLU A 221 7.08 -1.63 -17.60
CA GLU A 221 7.01 -2.90 -16.86
C GLU A 221 7.36 -2.72 -15.37
N GLU A 222 8.09 -1.66 -15.02
CA GLU A 222 8.43 -1.32 -13.62
C GLU A 222 7.16 -1.24 -12.77
N HIS A 223 6.09 -0.69 -13.35
CA HIS A 223 4.84 -0.37 -12.68
C HIS A 223 3.77 -1.46 -12.81
N MET A 224 4.14 -2.62 -13.36
CA MET A 224 3.22 -3.74 -13.54
C MET A 224 2.79 -4.32 -12.18
N PRO A 225 1.48 -4.49 -11.93
CA PRO A 225 0.99 -5.16 -10.74
C PRO A 225 1.52 -6.59 -10.62
N ILE A 226 1.68 -7.04 -9.38
CA ILE A 226 2.17 -8.38 -9.07
C ILE A 226 1.25 -9.42 -9.70
N GLY A 227 1.84 -10.41 -10.37
CA GLY A 227 1.07 -11.49 -10.98
C GLY A 227 0.25 -11.10 -12.22
N PHE A 228 0.31 -9.83 -12.69
CA PHE A 228 -0.47 -9.35 -13.83
C PHE A 228 -0.36 -10.25 -15.06
N GLU A 229 0.85 -10.71 -15.39
CA GLU A 229 1.13 -11.56 -16.57
C GLU A 229 0.42 -12.91 -16.50
N VAL A 230 -0.01 -13.35 -15.31
CA VAL A 230 -0.70 -14.63 -15.09
C VAL A 230 -2.19 -14.40 -14.85
N ALA A 231 -2.53 -13.42 -14.01
CA ALA A 231 -3.90 -13.05 -13.67
C ALA A 231 -4.68 -12.46 -14.85
N PHE A 232 -4.09 -11.51 -15.58
CA PHE A 232 -4.78 -10.78 -16.64
C PHE A 232 -5.21 -11.68 -17.82
N PRO A 233 -4.35 -12.56 -18.36
CA PRO A 233 -4.79 -13.56 -19.34
C PRO A 233 -5.89 -14.49 -18.83
N SER A 234 -5.84 -14.88 -17.55
CA SER A 234 -6.85 -15.76 -16.97
C SER A 234 -8.22 -15.06 -16.91
N LEU A 235 -8.25 -13.76 -16.58
CA LEU A 235 -9.48 -12.96 -16.70
C LEU A 235 -9.96 -12.83 -18.15
N LEU A 236 -9.06 -12.70 -19.14
CA LEU A 236 -9.45 -12.65 -20.55
C LEU A 236 -10.13 -13.94 -21.01
N GLU A 237 -9.67 -15.10 -20.54
CA GLU A 237 -10.33 -16.38 -20.82
C GLU A 237 -11.73 -16.45 -20.18
N ILE A 238 -11.87 -15.99 -18.93
CA ILE A 238 -13.19 -15.90 -18.27
C ILE A 238 -14.10 -14.94 -19.03
N ALA A 239 -13.60 -13.77 -19.42
CA ALA A 239 -14.36 -12.80 -20.20
C ALA A 239 -14.85 -13.36 -21.53
N ARG A 240 -14.02 -14.16 -22.20
CA ARG A 240 -14.37 -14.84 -23.45
C ARG A 240 -15.48 -15.85 -23.24
N SER A 241 -15.45 -16.60 -22.14
CA SER A 241 -16.50 -17.57 -21.79
C SER A 241 -17.86 -16.93 -21.49
N LEU A 242 -17.88 -15.62 -21.17
CA LEU A 242 -19.08 -14.84 -20.85
C LEU A 242 -19.53 -13.92 -22.01
N ASP A 243 -18.99 -14.13 -23.21
CA ASP A 243 -19.25 -13.33 -24.42
C ASP A 243 -19.04 -11.82 -24.19
N ILE A 244 -18.04 -11.46 -23.39
CA ILE A 244 -17.66 -10.06 -23.20
C ILE A 244 -16.81 -9.62 -24.40
N GLU A 245 -17.31 -8.63 -25.13
CA GLU A 245 -16.63 -8.06 -26.29
C GLU A 245 -15.39 -7.25 -25.87
N VAL A 246 -14.22 -7.86 -25.85
CA VAL A 246 -12.94 -7.16 -25.79
C VAL A 246 -12.18 -7.37 -27.11
N PRO A 247 -11.20 -6.51 -27.46
CA PRO A 247 -10.53 -6.60 -28.77
C PRO A 247 -9.49 -7.73 -28.77
N TYR A 248 -9.93 -8.99 -28.71
CA TYR A 248 -9.08 -10.19 -28.55
C TYR A 248 -7.98 -10.34 -29.61
N ASP A 249 -8.11 -9.69 -30.76
CA ASP A 249 -7.10 -9.67 -31.83
C ASP A 249 -6.03 -8.59 -31.63
N SER A 250 -6.07 -7.84 -30.52
CA SER A 250 -5.06 -6.82 -30.20
C SER A 250 -3.67 -7.46 -30.04
N PRO A 251 -2.61 -6.90 -30.68
CA PRO A 251 -1.25 -7.41 -30.55
C PRO A 251 -0.76 -7.49 -29.11
N VAL A 252 -1.24 -6.60 -28.25
CA VAL A 252 -0.99 -6.60 -26.80
C VAL A 252 -1.21 -7.97 -26.17
N PHE A 253 -2.26 -8.68 -26.60
CA PHE A 253 -2.59 -9.96 -26.00
C PHE A 253 -1.60 -11.05 -26.39
N ILE A 254 -1.06 -11.03 -27.62
CA ILE A 254 -0.07 -12.01 -28.07
C ILE A 254 1.14 -11.98 -27.13
N ASP A 255 1.64 -10.79 -26.82
CA ASP A 255 2.79 -10.61 -25.95
C ASP A 255 2.49 -11.03 -24.50
N ILE A 256 1.31 -10.69 -23.97
CA ILE A 256 0.94 -11.06 -22.60
C ILE A 256 0.76 -12.58 -22.46
N TYR A 257 0.12 -13.27 -23.42
CA TYR A 257 0.01 -14.73 -23.39
C TYR A 257 1.39 -15.40 -23.49
N ALA A 258 2.29 -14.88 -24.32
CA ALA A 258 3.67 -15.39 -24.39
C ALA A 258 4.42 -15.21 -23.05
N LYS A 259 4.25 -14.06 -22.39
CA LYS A 259 4.81 -13.81 -21.04
C LYS A 259 4.22 -14.77 -20.01
N ARG A 260 2.92 -15.01 -20.05
CA ARG A 260 2.24 -16.00 -19.18
C ARG A 260 2.86 -17.38 -19.33
N ASP A 261 2.93 -17.88 -20.56
CA ASP A 261 3.42 -19.23 -20.82
C ASP A 261 4.88 -19.38 -20.37
N LEU A 262 5.72 -18.38 -20.67
CA LEU A 262 7.10 -18.35 -20.17
C LEU A 262 7.16 -18.36 -18.64
N LYS A 263 6.33 -17.56 -17.97
CA LYS A 263 6.30 -17.50 -16.50
C LYS A 263 5.82 -18.81 -15.88
N LEU A 264 4.78 -19.43 -16.44
CA LEU A 264 4.26 -20.73 -15.99
C LEU A 264 5.29 -21.86 -16.15
N THR A 265 6.14 -21.84 -17.17
CA THR A 265 7.24 -22.85 -17.30
C THR A 265 8.31 -22.73 -16.22
N ARG A 266 8.44 -21.55 -15.61
CA ARG A 266 9.42 -21.28 -14.54
C ARG A 266 8.87 -21.57 -13.15
N ILE A 267 7.55 -21.76 -13.02
CA ILE A 267 6.93 -22.08 -11.74
C ILE A 267 7.21 -23.55 -11.42
N PRO A 268 7.93 -23.85 -10.32
CA PRO A 268 8.14 -25.22 -9.89
C PRO A 268 6.84 -25.74 -9.25
N LYS A 269 5.90 -26.22 -10.08
CA LYS A 269 4.58 -26.67 -9.61
C LYS A 269 4.69 -27.71 -8.48
N GLU A 270 5.66 -28.61 -8.52
CA GLU A 270 5.88 -29.58 -7.44
C GLU A 270 6.25 -28.91 -6.11
N ILE A 271 7.07 -27.87 -6.11
CA ILE A 271 7.45 -27.14 -4.90
C ILE A 271 6.26 -26.34 -4.37
N MET A 272 5.53 -25.67 -5.25
CA MET A 272 4.37 -24.83 -4.91
C MET A 272 3.28 -25.58 -4.12
N HIS A 273 3.10 -26.88 -4.39
CA HIS A 273 2.11 -27.69 -3.69
C HIS A 273 2.60 -28.27 -2.35
N ASN A 274 3.90 -28.21 -2.07
CA ASN A 274 4.50 -28.86 -0.90
C ASN A 274 5.07 -27.86 0.12
N VAL A 275 5.38 -26.63 -0.31
CA VAL A 275 6.00 -25.60 0.53
C VAL A 275 5.26 -24.27 0.35
N PRO A 276 4.99 -23.52 1.43
CA PRO A 276 4.45 -22.17 1.30
C PRO A 276 5.40 -21.28 0.50
N THR A 277 4.90 -20.69 -0.58
CA THR A 277 5.65 -19.76 -1.43
C THR A 277 4.77 -18.57 -1.79
N THR A 278 5.38 -17.50 -2.32
CA THR A 278 4.67 -16.30 -2.78
C THR A 278 3.61 -16.59 -3.85
N LEU A 279 3.71 -17.72 -4.54
CA LEU A 279 2.74 -18.19 -5.54
C LEU A 279 1.33 -18.43 -4.96
N LEU A 280 1.22 -18.71 -3.66
CA LEU A 280 -0.07 -18.84 -2.98
C LEU A 280 -0.87 -17.54 -2.99
N HIS A 281 -0.24 -16.38 -3.23
CA HIS A 281 -0.91 -15.08 -3.30
C HIS A 281 -1.63 -14.83 -4.64
N SER A 282 -1.46 -15.71 -5.65
CA SER A 282 -2.01 -15.49 -7.00
C SER A 282 -2.55 -16.79 -7.65
N LEU A 283 -3.20 -17.65 -6.87
CA LEU A 283 -3.69 -18.96 -7.35
C LEU A 283 -4.79 -18.81 -8.42
N GLU A 284 -5.53 -17.71 -8.41
CA GLU A 284 -6.64 -17.44 -9.32
C GLU A 284 -6.24 -17.30 -10.79
N GLY A 285 -4.95 -17.07 -11.06
CA GLY A 285 -4.40 -17.07 -12.41
C GLY A 285 -3.73 -18.40 -12.83
N MET A 286 -3.68 -19.41 -11.96
CA MET A 286 -2.89 -20.62 -12.19
C MET A 286 -3.74 -21.81 -12.67
N PRO A 287 -3.32 -22.51 -13.74
CA PRO A 287 -3.98 -23.74 -14.18
C PRO A 287 -3.44 -24.99 -13.47
N ASP A 288 -4.27 -26.03 -13.43
CA ASP A 288 -3.95 -27.39 -12.96
C ASP A 288 -3.45 -27.45 -11.51
N LEU A 289 -4.25 -26.91 -10.59
CA LEU A 289 -3.95 -26.91 -9.16
C LEU A 289 -4.45 -28.17 -8.45
N ASP A 290 -3.61 -28.73 -7.57
CA ASP A 290 -3.94 -29.83 -6.67
C ASP A 290 -4.38 -29.27 -5.30
N TRP A 291 -5.69 -29.08 -5.16
CA TRP A 291 -6.30 -28.47 -3.97
C TRP A 291 -6.10 -29.28 -2.68
N GLU A 292 -5.99 -30.61 -2.77
CA GLU A 292 -5.75 -31.45 -1.60
C GLU A 292 -4.39 -31.13 -0.97
N LYS A 293 -3.39 -30.81 -1.79
CA LYS A 293 -2.08 -30.36 -1.32
C LYS A 293 -2.10 -28.89 -0.91
N LEU A 294 -2.70 -28.02 -1.71
CA LEU A 294 -2.71 -26.57 -1.43
C LEU A 294 -3.42 -26.24 -0.11
N LEU A 295 -4.51 -26.91 0.25
CA LEU A 295 -5.20 -26.69 1.53
C LEU A 295 -4.31 -26.97 2.75
N LYS A 296 -3.28 -27.81 2.62
CA LYS A 296 -2.28 -28.07 3.69
C LYS A 296 -1.32 -26.88 3.88
N LEU A 297 -1.29 -25.93 2.94
CA LEU A 297 -0.48 -24.72 2.95
C LEU A 297 -1.27 -23.46 3.33
N GLN A 298 -2.56 -23.59 3.64
CA GLN A 298 -3.41 -22.48 4.08
C GLN A 298 -2.83 -21.79 5.31
N CYS A 299 -2.97 -20.46 5.36
CA CYS A 299 -2.63 -19.67 6.53
C CYS A 299 -3.58 -19.99 7.70
N ILE A 300 -3.13 -19.75 8.92
CA ILE A 300 -3.90 -20.02 10.14
C ILE A 300 -5.23 -19.24 10.17
N ASP A 301 -5.27 -18.08 9.53
CA ASP A 301 -6.48 -17.25 9.41
C ASP A 301 -7.48 -17.73 8.35
N GLY A 302 -7.13 -18.76 7.57
CA GLY A 302 -7.93 -19.32 6.49
C GLY A 302 -7.60 -18.79 5.09
N SER A 303 -6.69 -17.82 4.98
CA SER A 303 -6.29 -17.25 3.69
C SER A 303 -5.27 -18.11 2.94
N PHE A 304 -5.18 -17.88 1.63
CA PHE A 304 -4.01 -18.25 0.85
C PHE A 304 -3.07 -17.03 0.74
N LEU A 305 -2.02 -17.06 1.57
CA LEU A 305 -1.01 -16.02 1.71
C LEU A 305 -1.62 -14.60 1.77
N PHE A 306 -2.67 -14.43 2.58
CA PHE A 306 -3.30 -13.14 2.86
C PHE A 306 -3.93 -12.45 1.65
N SER A 307 -4.11 -13.14 0.51
CA SER A 307 -4.77 -12.61 -0.69
C SER A 307 -6.27 -12.95 -0.69
N PRO A 308 -7.17 -11.95 -0.70
CA PRO A 308 -8.60 -12.22 -0.85
C PRO A 308 -8.99 -12.83 -2.20
N SER A 309 -8.39 -12.41 -3.32
CA SER A 309 -8.67 -13.01 -4.63
C SER A 309 -8.27 -14.48 -4.71
N SER A 310 -7.05 -14.81 -4.28
CA SER A 310 -6.56 -16.20 -4.23
C SER A 310 -7.43 -17.07 -3.30
N THR A 311 -7.84 -16.52 -2.16
CA THR A 311 -8.71 -17.21 -1.20
C THR A 311 -10.14 -17.39 -1.73
N ALA A 312 -10.69 -16.39 -2.45
CA ALA A 312 -11.97 -16.50 -3.12
C ALA A 312 -11.96 -17.57 -4.21
N PHE A 313 -10.89 -17.63 -5.00
CA PHE A 313 -10.69 -18.69 -5.97
C PHE A 313 -10.62 -20.07 -5.30
N ALA A 314 -9.84 -20.23 -4.24
CA ALA A 314 -9.80 -21.47 -3.49
C ALA A 314 -11.18 -21.88 -2.94
N LEU A 315 -11.95 -20.92 -2.41
CA LEU A 315 -13.30 -21.18 -1.90
C LEU A 315 -14.23 -21.67 -3.01
N MET A 316 -14.17 -21.10 -4.21
CA MET A 316 -14.97 -21.54 -5.36
C MET A 316 -14.66 -23.00 -5.74
N GLN A 317 -13.40 -23.41 -5.65
CA GLN A 317 -12.96 -24.76 -6.04
C GLN A 317 -13.17 -25.82 -4.94
N THR A 318 -13.09 -25.43 -3.67
CA THR A 318 -13.01 -26.39 -2.55
C THR A 318 -14.18 -26.33 -1.58
N LYS A 319 -14.91 -25.21 -1.55
CA LYS A 319 -15.93 -24.90 -0.53
C LYS A 319 -15.39 -24.96 0.90
N ASP A 320 -14.09 -24.71 1.08
CA ASP A 320 -13.42 -24.73 2.40
C ASP A 320 -13.98 -23.66 3.35
N GLU A 321 -14.35 -24.08 4.56
CA GLU A 321 -14.97 -23.20 5.56
C GLU A 321 -14.01 -22.15 6.14
N ASN A 322 -12.69 -22.42 6.17
CA ASN A 322 -11.72 -21.45 6.67
C ASN A 322 -11.52 -20.33 5.64
N CYS A 323 -11.46 -20.64 4.35
CA CYS A 323 -11.49 -19.65 3.28
C CYS A 323 -12.72 -18.76 3.39
N LEU A 324 -13.90 -19.35 3.58
CA LEU A 324 -15.14 -18.60 3.78
C LEU A 324 -15.06 -17.67 5.00
N ARG A 325 -14.57 -18.19 6.14
CA ARG A 325 -14.45 -17.41 7.38
C ARG A 325 -13.51 -16.21 7.22
N TYR A 326 -12.38 -16.40 6.55
CA TYR A 326 -11.45 -15.31 6.21
C TYR A 326 -12.16 -14.22 5.40
N LEU A 327 -12.80 -14.61 4.28
CA LEU A 327 -13.47 -13.67 3.39
C LEU A 327 -14.64 -12.95 4.07
N MET A 328 -15.45 -13.64 4.87
CA MET A 328 -16.54 -13.02 5.64
C MET A 328 -16.01 -11.93 6.57
N LYS A 329 -14.92 -12.20 7.30
CA LYS A 329 -14.30 -11.21 8.19
C LYS A 329 -13.78 -10.00 7.41
N THR A 330 -13.10 -10.24 6.29
CA THR A 330 -12.53 -9.18 5.46
C THR A 330 -13.63 -8.33 4.81
N VAL A 331 -14.64 -8.93 4.20
CA VAL A 331 -15.79 -8.22 3.60
C VAL A 331 -16.55 -7.40 4.66
N GLN A 332 -16.73 -7.94 5.87
CA GLN A 332 -17.34 -7.22 6.97
C GLN A 332 -16.52 -5.99 7.38
N ARG A 333 -15.19 -6.13 7.48
CA ARG A 333 -14.28 -5.04 7.85
C ARG A 333 -14.32 -3.88 6.86
N PHE A 334 -14.41 -4.19 5.57
CA PHE A 334 -14.30 -3.23 4.46
C PHE A 334 -15.65 -2.89 3.79
N ASN A 335 -16.76 -3.19 4.46
CA ASN A 335 -18.12 -2.84 4.04
C ASN A 335 -18.43 -3.25 2.59
N GLY A 336 -18.17 -4.51 2.25
CA GLY A 336 -18.40 -5.05 0.90
C GLY A 336 -17.13 -5.11 0.05
N GLY A 337 -16.26 -4.12 0.13
CA GLY A 337 -14.94 -4.17 -0.50
C GLY A 337 -14.02 -5.15 0.19
N VAL A 338 -12.87 -5.45 -0.43
CA VAL A 338 -11.71 -6.09 0.20
C VAL A 338 -10.43 -5.49 -0.38
N PRO A 339 -9.30 -5.41 0.37
CA PRO A 339 -8.00 -5.00 -0.18
C PRO A 339 -7.36 -6.14 -1.00
N ASN A 340 -6.19 -5.89 -1.60
CA ASN A 340 -5.41 -6.94 -2.28
C ASN A 340 -4.63 -7.85 -1.32
N VAL A 341 -4.41 -7.39 -0.09
CA VAL A 341 -3.72 -8.14 0.95
C VAL A 341 -4.33 -7.79 2.32
N TYR A 342 -4.58 -8.80 3.15
CA TYR A 342 -5.09 -8.59 4.51
C TYR A 342 -4.85 -9.79 5.41
N PRO A 343 -4.42 -9.61 6.68
CA PRO A 343 -4.07 -8.34 7.32
C PRO A 343 -2.74 -7.75 6.82
N VAL A 344 -2.42 -6.54 7.25
CA VAL A 344 -1.11 -5.87 7.06
C VAL A 344 -0.62 -5.25 8.37
N ASP A 345 -0.90 -5.94 9.49
CA ASP A 345 -0.69 -5.42 10.83
C ASP A 345 0.78 -5.13 11.12
N LEU A 346 1.68 -6.10 10.92
CA LEU A 346 3.10 -5.89 11.22
C LEU A 346 3.71 -4.81 10.33
N PHE A 347 3.37 -4.81 9.04
CA PHE A 347 3.79 -3.78 8.10
C PHE A 347 3.33 -2.38 8.55
N GLU A 348 2.05 -2.21 8.89
CA GLU A 348 1.53 -0.91 9.31
C GLU A 348 2.22 -0.40 10.59
N HIS A 349 2.41 -1.27 11.60
CA HIS A 349 3.07 -0.93 12.85
C HIS A 349 4.53 -0.50 12.64
N ILE A 350 5.30 -1.29 11.87
CA ILE A 350 6.73 -1.05 11.63
C ILE A 350 6.91 0.24 10.81
N TRP A 351 6.13 0.44 9.74
CA TRP A 351 6.31 1.58 8.84
C TRP A 351 5.85 2.88 9.49
N THR A 352 4.80 2.82 10.32
CA THR A 352 4.33 3.99 11.07
C THR A 352 5.40 4.48 12.04
N VAL A 353 6.00 3.58 12.83
CA VAL A 353 7.09 3.94 13.76
C VAL A 353 8.28 4.52 12.99
N ASP A 354 8.71 3.89 11.90
CA ASP A 354 9.82 4.41 11.09
C ASP A 354 9.55 5.82 10.55
N ARG A 355 8.33 6.07 10.06
CA ARG A 355 7.98 7.37 9.47
C ARG A 355 7.92 8.46 10.53
N LEU A 356 7.35 8.18 11.70
CA LEU A 356 7.36 9.12 12.83
C LEU A 356 8.79 9.47 13.28
N GLN A 357 9.70 8.50 13.27
CA GLN A 357 11.11 8.73 13.61
C GLN A 357 11.83 9.56 12.55
N ARG A 358 11.70 9.20 11.27
CA ARG A 358 12.38 9.89 10.16
C ARG A 358 11.87 11.32 9.93
N LEU A 359 10.61 11.57 10.25
CA LEU A 359 10.03 12.93 10.24
C LEU A 359 10.48 13.77 11.45
N GLY A 360 11.20 13.20 12.41
CA GLY A 360 11.70 13.94 13.57
C GLY A 360 10.61 14.33 14.57
N ILE A 361 9.46 13.64 14.58
CA ILE A 361 8.31 13.93 15.45
C ILE A 361 8.00 12.83 16.46
N SER A 362 8.74 11.71 16.44
CA SER A 362 8.53 10.55 17.33
C SER A 362 8.49 10.88 18.82
N ARG A 363 9.15 11.95 19.28
CA ARG A 363 9.16 12.38 20.69
C ARG A 363 7.78 12.66 21.28
N TYR A 364 6.78 12.96 20.44
CA TYR A 364 5.40 13.21 20.90
C TYR A 364 4.61 11.92 21.17
N PHE A 365 5.12 10.77 20.71
CA PHE A 365 4.38 9.51 20.60
C PHE A 365 5.10 8.35 21.30
N HIS A 366 5.89 8.63 22.34
CA HIS A 366 6.74 7.60 22.95
C HIS A 366 5.95 6.40 23.52
N PRO A 367 4.84 6.59 24.27
CA PRO A 367 4.01 5.48 24.73
C PRO A 367 3.43 4.68 23.56
N GLU A 368 2.89 5.36 22.55
CA GLU A 368 2.23 4.72 21.41
C GLU A 368 3.23 3.95 20.54
N ILE A 369 4.42 4.50 20.29
CA ILE A 369 5.50 3.80 19.59
C ILE A 369 5.92 2.53 20.35
N LYS A 370 6.00 2.60 21.69
CA LYS A 370 6.32 1.43 22.50
C LYS A 370 5.26 0.34 22.35
N GLU A 371 3.97 0.71 22.40
CA GLU A 371 2.87 -0.23 22.19
C GLU A 371 2.94 -0.89 20.80
N CYS A 372 3.25 -0.11 19.75
CA CYS A 372 3.43 -0.66 18.41
C CYS A 372 4.59 -1.67 18.36
N LEU A 373 5.73 -1.36 18.96
CA LEU A 373 6.88 -2.26 18.96
C LEU A 373 6.70 -3.47 19.88
N ASP A 374 5.97 -3.32 20.99
CA ASP A 374 5.54 -4.46 21.82
C ASP A 374 4.65 -5.41 21.02
N TYR A 375 3.76 -4.89 20.16
CA TYR A 375 2.96 -5.70 19.25
C TYR A 375 3.83 -6.43 18.22
N VAL A 376 4.75 -5.72 17.55
CA VAL A 376 5.67 -6.32 16.56
C VAL A 376 6.52 -7.41 17.21
N TYR A 377 7.09 -7.13 18.39
CA TYR A 377 7.94 -8.08 19.11
C TYR A 377 7.19 -9.35 19.53
N ARG A 378 5.90 -9.23 19.86
CA ARG A 378 5.05 -10.38 20.21
C ARG A 378 4.97 -11.41 19.08
N TYR A 379 5.05 -10.97 17.83
CA TYR A 379 4.98 -11.84 16.64
C TYR A 379 6.34 -12.00 15.95
N TRP A 380 7.41 -11.48 16.53
CA TRP A 380 8.77 -11.69 16.04
C TRP A 380 9.16 -13.17 16.18
N THR A 381 9.82 -13.72 15.18
CA THR A 381 10.32 -15.11 15.20
C THR A 381 11.79 -15.18 14.84
N GLU A 382 12.44 -16.31 15.12
CA GLU A 382 13.84 -16.56 14.75
C GLU A 382 14.04 -16.79 13.25
N ASP A 383 12.97 -17.07 12.50
CA ASP A 383 12.96 -17.29 11.04
C ASP A 383 12.45 -16.07 10.25
N GLY A 384 11.83 -15.11 10.95
CA GLY A 384 11.54 -13.77 10.43
C GLY A 384 10.11 -13.35 10.67
N ILE A 385 9.74 -12.27 10.00
CA ILE A 385 8.35 -11.82 9.92
C ILE A 385 8.01 -11.48 8.46
N SER A 386 6.75 -11.18 8.24
CA SER A 386 6.28 -10.57 7.01
C SER A 386 5.28 -9.47 7.36
N TRP A 387 4.58 -8.91 6.37
CA TRP A 387 3.60 -7.85 6.56
C TRP A 387 2.46 -8.22 7.51
N ALA A 388 2.18 -9.52 7.67
CA ALA A 388 1.12 -10.07 8.51
C ALA A 388 1.65 -11.01 9.60
N ARG A 389 1.00 -10.99 10.77
CA ARG A 389 1.27 -11.93 11.87
C ARG A 389 1.00 -13.40 11.49
N ASN A 390 1.65 -14.32 12.20
CA ASN A 390 1.43 -15.78 12.13
C ASN A 390 1.61 -16.38 10.72
N THR A 391 2.46 -15.75 9.90
CA THR A 391 2.85 -16.27 8.59
C THR A 391 3.88 -17.40 8.70
N ARG A 392 3.93 -18.24 7.66
CA ARG A 392 5.00 -19.23 7.42
C ARG A 392 5.89 -18.85 6.23
N VAL A 393 5.65 -17.68 5.66
CA VAL A 393 6.41 -17.08 4.57
C VAL A 393 6.91 -15.74 5.08
N TYR A 394 8.22 -15.56 5.09
CA TYR A 394 8.88 -14.36 5.59
C TYR A 394 9.43 -13.55 4.42
N ASP A 395 9.52 -12.24 4.59
CA ASP A 395 10.17 -11.35 3.63
C ASP A 395 11.26 -10.51 4.30
N ILE A 396 12.22 -10.09 3.49
CA ILE A 396 13.41 -9.41 3.97
C ILE A 396 13.15 -7.96 4.37
N ASP A 397 12.12 -7.29 3.82
CA ASP A 397 11.89 -5.87 4.11
C ASP A 397 11.25 -5.72 5.49
N ASP A 398 10.15 -6.44 5.76
CA ASP A 398 9.50 -6.49 7.07
C ASP A 398 10.45 -7.02 8.13
N THR A 399 11.21 -8.08 7.82
CA THR A 399 12.21 -8.61 8.75
C THR A 399 13.33 -7.61 9.06
N ALA A 400 13.93 -6.98 8.05
CA ALA A 400 15.02 -6.02 8.27
C ALA A 400 14.54 -4.75 8.99
N MET A 401 13.35 -4.26 8.64
CA MET A 401 12.73 -3.09 9.27
C MET A 401 12.34 -3.37 10.72
N GLY A 402 11.68 -4.50 10.98
CA GLY A 402 11.35 -4.98 12.32
C GLY A 402 12.61 -5.15 13.16
N PHE A 403 13.62 -5.87 12.65
CA PHE A 403 14.91 -6.06 13.32
C PHE A 403 15.55 -4.74 13.73
N ARG A 404 15.67 -3.79 12.79
CA ARG A 404 16.30 -2.49 13.05
C ARG A 404 15.55 -1.72 14.14
N LEU A 405 14.22 -1.61 14.03
CA LEU A 405 13.42 -0.86 15.01
C LEU A 405 13.44 -1.52 16.38
N LEU A 406 13.21 -2.82 16.45
CA LEU A 406 13.26 -3.57 17.71
C LEU A 406 14.63 -3.41 18.40
N ARG A 407 15.73 -3.58 17.66
CA ARG A 407 17.08 -3.41 18.20
C ARG A 407 17.34 -1.98 18.69
N LEU A 408 16.93 -0.96 17.92
CA LEU A 408 17.10 0.45 18.32
C LEU A 408 16.34 0.81 19.59
N HIS A 409 15.24 0.12 19.88
CA HIS A 409 14.42 0.34 21.08
C HIS A 409 14.72 -0.64 22.22
N GLY A 410 15.81 -1.42 22.11
CA GLY A 410 16.33 -2.24 23.21
C GLY A 410 15.66 -3.61 23.38
N TYR A 411 14.92 -4.09 22.37
CA TYR A 411 14.41 -5.45 22.37
C TYR A 411 15.52 -6.46 22.01
N GLU A 412 15.43 -7.66 22.58
CA GLU A 412 16.39 -8.74 22.31
C GLU A 412 16.05 -9.43 20.99
N VAL A 413 16.70 -9.01 19.91
CA VAL A 413 16.58 -9.63 18.58
C VAL A 413 17.95 -10.11 18.09
N SER A 414 18.00 -11.33 17.55
CA SER A 414 19.22 -11.91 16.98
C SER A 414 19.42 -11.46 15.53
N ALA A 415 20.69 -11.32 15.11
CA ALA A 415 21.05 -11.08 13.71
C ALA A 415 21.31 -12.39 12.92
N GLY A 416 21.11 -13.55 13.56
CA GLY A 416 21.14 -14.86 12.89
C GLY A 416 19.85 -15.19 12.14
N ILE A 417 18.88 -14.28 12.19
CA ILE A 417 17.65 -14.24 11.40
C ILE A 417 17.93 -14.16 9.90
#